data_AF-A0A4R4RNX5-F1
#
_entry.id   AF-A0A4R4RNX5-F1
#
_cell.length_a   1.000
_cell.length_b   1.000
_cell.length_c   1.000
_cell.angle_alpha   90.00
_cell.angle_beta   90.00
_cell.angle_gamma   90.00
#
_symmetry.space_group_name_H-M   'P 1'
#
loop_
_entity.id
_entity.type
_entity.pdbx_description
1 polymer ?
#
loop_
_entity_poly.entity_id
_entity_poly.type
_entity_poly.pdbx_seq_one_letter_code
_entity_poly.pdbx_strand_id
1 'polypeptide(L)'
;MSSRASGGALAACLIIAAIVGFGGGAYIGSQSGGGSPSDSESTSGDSTTPVGETPAGETPAATETPAGDGAITLSAEPTQVGPSEDINFAVTMDPPEEGVELIIQRSVDGGEWEAFPNVSPIVTDANGAGTSRVNSQREGVNSFRVVRADDESVVSNAVDVPIG
;
A
#
# COMPACT_ATOMS: atom_id res chain seq x y z
N MET A 1 2.56 38.66 -37.56
CA MET A 1 3.33 39.29 -36.47
C MET A 1 2.35 39.69 -35.38
N SER A 2 2.36 38.98 -34.25
CA SER A 2 1.79 39.44 -32.98
C SER A 2 2.51 38.67 -31.88
N SER A 3 3.66 39.20 -31.47
CA SER A 3 4.38 38.78 -30.28
C SER A 3 3.56 39.14 -29.03
N ARG A 4 3.44 38.20 -28.10
CA ARG A 4 3.05 38.46 -26.72
C ARG A 4 4.11 37.83 -25.84
N ALA A 5 5.00 38.66 -25.30
CA ALA A 5 5.88 38.30 -24.20
C ALA A 5 5.27 38.88 -22.92
N SER A 6 5.08 38.06 -21.91
CA SER A 6 4.98 38.41 -20.49
C SER A 6 4.83 37.06 -19.77
N GLY A 7 5.76 36.56 -18.95
CA GLY A 7 6.47 37.25 -17.87
C GLY A 7 5.93 36.66 -16.57
N GLY A 8 6.71 35.80 -15.91
CA GLY A 8 6.29 35.17 -14.64
C GLY A 8 7.19 34.03 -14.20
N ALA A 9 8.46 34.32 -13.91
CA ALA A 9 9.29 33.43 -13.11
C ALA A 9 8.84 33.54 -11.64
N LEU A 10 8.30 32.47 -11.06
CA LEU A 10 8.24 32.29 -9.61
C LEU A 10 9.01 31.04 -9.25
N ALA A 11 10.28 31.26 -8.93
CA ALA A 11 11.09 30.35 -8.14
C ALA A 11 10.57 30.36 -6.70
N ALA A 12 10.29 29.18 -6.15
CA ALA A 12 10.19 28.99 -4.71
C ALA A 12 10.87 27.66 -4.35
N CYS A 13 12.09 27.78 -3.85
CA CYS A 13 12.88 26.73 -3.24
C CYS A 13 12.45 26.48 -1.79
N LEU A 14 12.94 25.35 -1.24
CA LEU A 14 13.02 24.94 0.17
C LEU A 14 11.80 24.11 0.64
N ILE A 15 11.93 22.94 1.27
CA ILE A 15 12.85 22.56 2.35
C ILE A 15 13.15 21.04 2.31
N ILE A 16 14.42 20.68 2.51
CA ILE A 16 14.92 19.31 2.71
C ILE A 16 14.53 18.88 4.14
N ALA A 17 13.67 17.88 4.29
CA ALA A 17 13.46 17.22 5.57
C ALA A 17 14.47 16.08 5.71
N ALA A 18 15.27 16.17 6.78
CA ALA A 18 16.37 15.28 7.09
C ALA A 18 15.89 13.85 7.41
N ILE A 19 16.57 12.87 6.82
CA ILE A 19 16.52 11.47 7.21
C ILE A 19 17.08 11.35 8.62
N VAL A 20 16.23 11.10 9.61
CA VAL A 20 16.66 10.67 10.94
C VAL A 20 16.97 9.19 10.85
N GLY A 21 18.26 8.87 10.72
CA GLY A 21 18.79 7.55 10.98
C GLY A 21 18.75 7.24 12.48
N PHE A 22 17.90 6.29 12.87
CA PHE A 22 18.15 5.40 14.01
C PHE A 22 18.77 4.12 13.39
N GLY A 23 19.96 3.65 13.72
CA GLY A 23 20.60 3.69 15.02
C GLY A 23 20.49 2.32 15.68
N GLY A 24 21.36 1.38 15.28
CA GLY A 24 21.93 0.30 16.11
C GLY A 24 20.99 -0.73 16.76
N GLY A 25 21.13 -1.99 16.34
CA GLY A 25 20.58 -3.13 17.08
C GLY A 25 21.18 -4.46 16.64
N ALA A 26 22.50 -4.63 16.78
CA ALA A 26 23.11 -5.95 16.69
C ALA A 26 22.60 -6.81 17.85
N TYR A 27 21.75 -7.81 17.59
CA TYR A 27 21.47 -8.86 18.56
C TYR A 27 22.49 -9.98 18.35
N ILE A 28 23.70 -9.78 18.89
CA ILE A 28 24.62 -10.86 19.22
C ILE A 28 24.28 -11.29 20.64
N GLY A 29 23.60 -12.43 20.78
CA GLY A 29 23.28 -13.09 22.05
C GLY A 29 23.89 -14.48 22.09
N SER A 30 24.81 -14.68 23.02
CA SER A 30 25.80 -15.76 23.10
C SER A 30 25.26 -17.18 23.26
N GLN A 31 25.98 -18.10 22.64
CA GLN A 31 26.01 -19.54 22.86
C GLN A 31 26.62 -19.88 24.23
N SER A 32 26.01 -20.79 25.01
CA SER A 32 26.55 -21.69 26.08
C SER A 32 25.35 -22.13 26.94
N GLY A 33 24.99 -23.40 27.20
CA GLY A 33 25.78 -24.62 27.37
C GLY A 33 25.51 -25.19 28.77
N GLY A 34 24.67 -26.24 28.85
CA GLY A 34 24.72 -27.33 29.84
C GLY A 34 24.31 -27.12 31.31
N GLY A 35 23.35 -27.94 31.79
CA GLY A 35 23.33 -28.48 33.16
C GLY A 35 22.04 -28.34 33.98
N SER A 36 21.15 -29.34 33.92
CA SER A 36 20.15 -29.69 34.96
C SER A 36 20.86 -30.29 36.20
N PRO A 37 20.23 -30.52 37.39
CA PRO A 37 18.79 -30.74 37.64
C PRO A 37 18.21 -30.11 38.92
N SER A 38 16.88 -30.05 39.03
CA SER A 38 16.19 -30.46 40.26
C SER A 38 14.70 -30.70 39.99
N ASP A 39 14.29 -31.93 40.27
CA ASP A 39 12.94 -32.47 40.21
C ASP A 39 11.93 -31.73 41.11
N SER A 40 10.69 -31.64 40.63
CA SER A 40 9.50 -32.02 41.41
C SER A 40 8.32 -32.24 40.47
N GLU A 41 7.84 -33.48 40.49
CA GLU A 41 6.77 -34.08 39.69
C GLU A 41 5.36 -33.53 40.04
N SER A 42 4.46 -33.46 39.05
CA SER A 42 3.11 -34.06 39.10
C SER A 42 2.35 -33.92 37.77
N THR A 43 2.39 -35.02 37.00
CA THR A 43 1.28 -35.74 36.34
C THR A 43 0.20 -34.98 35.55
N SER A 44 0.19 -35.15 34.21
CA SER A 44 -0.80 -35.98 33.47
C SER A 44 -0.70 -35.83 31.94
N GLY A 45 -0.54 -36.96 31.23
CA GLY A 45 -1.30 -37.26 30.01
C GLY A 45 -0.73 -36.84 28.65
N ASP A 46 -0.02 -37.78 28.02
CA ASP A 46 0.43 -37.77 26.62
C ASP A 46 -0.72 -37.89 25.61
N SER A 47 -0.73 -37.07 24.54
CA SER A 47 -1.12 -37.50 23.19
C SER A 47 -0.70 -36.49 22.12
N THR A 48 0.43 -36.80 21.49
CA THR A 48 0.76 -36.68 20.05
C THR A 48 -0.13 -35.80 19.14
N THR A 49 0.46 -34.75 18.54
CA THR A 49 0.52 -34.49 17.08
C THR A 49 1.45 -33.31 16.80
N PRO A 50 2.45 -33.43 15.90
CA PRO A 50 3.25 -32.29 15.45
C PRO A 50 2.44 -31.53 14.40
N VAL A 51 1.92 -30.35 14.74
CA VAL A 51 1.46 -29.39 13.72
C VAL A 51 2.68 -28.62 13.24
N GLY A 52 3.04 -28.94 11.99
CA GLY A 52 4.17 -28.36 11.29
C GLY A 52 4.10 -26.85 11.17
N GLU A 53 5.30 -26.29 11.06
CA GLU A 53 5.59 -24.95 10.59
C GLU A 53 4.67 -24.56 9.44
N THR A 54 3.71 -23.68 9.74
CA THR A 54 3.14 -22.80 8.72
C THR A 54 3.90 -21.49 8.87
N PRO A 55 4.58 -20.96 7.84
CA PRO A 55 5.02 -19.58 7.91
C PRO A 55 3.75 -18.77 8.05
N ALA A 56 3.57 -18.14 9.21
CA ALA A 56 2.61 -17.07 9.35
C ALA A 56 3.01 -16.05 8.28
N GLY A 57 2.30 -16.04 7.16
CA GLY A 57 2.40 -14.96 6.20
C GLY A 57 2.14 -13.70 6.99
N GLU A 58 3.20 -12.93 7.20
CA GLU A 58 3.13 -11.60 7.77
C GLU A 58 2.16 -10.84 6.86
N THR A 59 0.90 -10.71 7.28
CA THR A 59 0.03 -9.66 6.74
C THR A 59 0.76 -8.37 7.09
N PRO A 60 1.38 -7.68 6.12
CA PRO A 60 2.03 -6.42 6.43
C PRO A 60 0.93 -5.49 6.94
N ALA A 61 1.20 -4.81 8.05
CA ALA A 61 0.28 -3.82 8.60
C ALA A 61 -0.19 -2.91 7.46
N ALA A 62 -1.50 -2.75 7.31
CA ALA A 62 -2.09 -1.78 6.40
C ALA A 62 -1.37 -0.46 6.66
N THR A 63 -0.55 -0.03 5.69
CA THR A 63 0.09 1.27 5.76
C THR A 63 -1.07 2.26 5.66
N GLU A 64 -1.46 2.84 6.79
CA GLU A 64 -2.36 3.99 6.83
C GLU A 64 -1.63 5.18 6.21
N THR A 65 -1.51 5.17 4.89
CA THR A 65 -1.19 6.35 4.10
C THR A 65 -2.32 7.34 4.35
N PRO A 66 -2.03 8.64 4.61
CA PRO A 66 -3.07 9.62 4.91
C PRO A 66 -4.16 9.58 3.83
N ALA A 67 -5.41 9.40 4.28
CA ALA A 67 -6.61 9.62 3.50
C ALA A 67 -6.48 10.95 2.75
N GLY A 68 -6.33 10.92 1.42
CA GLY A 68 -6.35 12.14 0.62
C GLY A 68 -7.69 12.84 0.84
N ASP A 69 -7.67 14.13 1.20
CA ASP A 69 -8.80 15.06 1.44
C ASP A 69 -10.22 14.49 1.66
N GLY A 70 -10.34 13.38 2.39
CA GLY A 70 -11.54 12.82 2.99
C GLY A 70 -12.61 12.19 2.08
N ALA A 71 -12.61 12.42 0.77
CA ALA A 71 -13.76 12.03 -0.07
C ALA A 71 -13.69 10.62 -0.66
N ILE A 72 -12.49 10.07 -0.89
CA ILE A 72 -12.29 8.77 -1.55
C ILE A 72 -11.25 7.98 -0.78
N THR A 73 -11.62 6.79 -0.33
CA THR A 73 -10.71 5.84 0.31
C THR A 73 -10.42 4.70 -0.64
N LEU A 74 -9.14 4.37 -0.84
CA LEU A 74 -8.65 3.24 -1.63
C LEU A 74 -7.96 2.23 -0.71
N SER A 75 -8.29 0.96 -0.89
CA SER A 75 -7.65 -0.18 -0.23
C SER A 75 -7.21 -1.20 -1.27
N ALA A 76 -6.12 -1.92 -1.00
CA ALA A 76 -5.57 -2.95 -1.88
C ALA A 76 -5.39 -4.27 -1.14
N GLU A 77 -5.73 -5.37 -1.79
CA GLU A 77 -5.53 -6.72 -1.28
C GLU A 77 -5.10 -7.69 -2.40
N PRO A 78 -3.94 -8.37 -2.26
CA PRO A 78 -2.96 -8.23 -1.18
C PRO A 78 -2.10 -6.95 -1.32
N THR A 79 -1.46 -6.53 -0.22
CA THR A 79 -0.56 -5.34 -0.19
C THR A 79 0.88 -5.65 -0.62
N GLN A 80 1.17 -6.89 -1.03
CA GLN A 80 2.42 -7.30 -1.64
C GLN A 80 2.11 -8.46 -2.58
N VAL A 81 2.68 -8.44 -3.79
CA VAL A 81 2.43 -9.45 -4.81
C VAL A 81 3.70 -9.90 -5.51
N GLY A 82 3.69 -11.15 -5.99
CA GLY A 82 4.68 -11.61 -6.96
C GLY A 82 4.48 -10.98 -8.35
N PRO A 83 5.45 -11.15 -9.26
CA PRO A 83 5.31 -10.67 -10.63
C PRO A 83 4.12 -11.36 -11.32
N SER A 84 3.28 -10.57 -12.00
CA SER A 84 2.06 -11.03 -12.67
C SER A 84 0.98 -11.60 -11.75
N GLU A 85 0.98 -11.27 -10.46
CA GLU A 85 -0.15 -11.57 -9.58
C GLU A 85 -1.23 -10.47 -9.64
N ASP A 86 -2.46 -10.83 -9.31
CA ASP A 86 -3.59 -9.90 -9.28
C ASP A 86 -3.64 -9.12 -7.97
N ILE A 87 -3.85 -7.81 -8.07
CA ILE A 87 -4.14 -6.92 -6.96
C ILE A 87 -5.61 -6.53 -7.07
N ASN A 88 -6.40 -6.78 -6.03
CA ASN A 88 -7.78 -6.32 -5.95
C ASN A 88 -7.83 -5.01 -5.20
N PHE A 89 -8.50 -4.01 -5.77
CA PHE A 89 -8.74 -2.74 -5.13
C PHE A 89 -10.20 -2.61 -4.72
N ALA A 90 -10.41 -2.01 -3.56
CA ALA A 90 -11.71 -1.56 -3.10
C ALA A 90 -11.66 -0.05 -2.91
N VAL A 91 -12.72 0.63 -3.34
CA VAL A 91 -12.89 2.07 -3.17
C VAL A 91 -14.19 2.35 -2.47
N THR A 92 -14.18 3.33 -1.57
CA THR A 92 -15.38 3.90 -0.96
C THR A 92 -15.34 5.42 -1.03
N MET A 93 -16.50 6.05 -1.22
CA MET A 93 -16.68 7.50 -1.20
C MET A 93 -17.49 7.95 0.01
N ASP A 94 -17.09 9.07 0.62
CA ASP A 94 -17.86 9.74 1.67
C ASP A 94 -17.97 11.25 1.36
N PRO A 95 -19.18 11.80 1.12
CA PRO A 95 -20.47 11.11 1.12
C PRO A 95 -20.62 10.10 -0.05
N PRO A 96 -21.51 9.10 0.07
CA PRO A 96 -21.72 8.11 -0.98
C PRO A 96 -22.37 8.75 -2.22
N GLU A 97 -21.77 8.52 -3.40
CA GLU A 97 -22.27 8.96 -4.70
C GLU A 97 -22.34 7.76 -5.66
N GLU A 98 -23.48 7.55 -6.33
CA GLU A 98 -23.67 6.49 -7.32
C GLU A 98 -23.25 6.94 -8.72
N GLY A 99 -22.66 6.03 -9.50
CA GLY A 99 -22.37 6.26 -10.91
C GLY A 99 -21.15 7.15 -11.16
N VAL A 100 -20.30 7.36 -10.16
CA VAL A 100 -19.06 8.13 -10.31
C VAL A 100 -17.99 7.25 -10.95
N GLU A 101 -17.36 7.74 -12.00
CA GLU A 101 -16.25 7.06 -12.68
C GLU A 101 -14.90 7.44 -12.03
N LEU A 102 -14.17 6.43 -11.56
CA LEU A 102 -12.87 6.58 -10.91
C LEU A 102 -11.78 5.89 -11.73
N ILE A 103 -10.70 6.61 -11.97
CA ILE A 103 -9.56 6.17 -12.77
C ILE A 103 -8.44 5.77 -11.83
N ILE A 104 -7.98 4.52 -11.94
CA ILE A 104 -6.80 4.06 -11.22
C ILE A 104 -5.56 4.68 -11.86
N GLN A 105 -4.74 5.34 -11.05
CA GLN A 105 -3.43 5.82 -11.40
C GLN A 105 -2.37 5.05 -10.63
N ARG A 106 -1.19 4.92 -11.24
CA ARG A 106 -0.02 4.27 -10.67
C ARG A 106 1.21 5.18 -10.80
N SER A 107 2.04 5.17 -9.77
CA SER A 107 3.42 5.62 -9.80
C SER A 107 4.32 4.43 -9.44
N VAL A 108 5.51 4.36 -10.04
CA VAL A 108 6.49 3.29 -9.76
C VAL A 108 7.73 3.95 -9.19
N ASP A 109 8.17 3.49 -8.02
CA ASP A 109 9.33 3.99 -7.28
C ASP A 109 9.33 5.53 -7.09
N GLY A 110 8.15 6.10 -6.86
CA GLY A 110 7.97 7.55 -6.69
C GLY A 110 8.07 8.38 -7.99
N GLY A 111 7.95 7.74 -9.15
CA GLY A 111 7.87 8.40 -10.45
C GLY A 111 6.57 9.19 -10.67
N GLU A 112 6.32 9.60 -11.92
CA GLU A 112 5.10 10.31 -12.29
C GLU A 112 3.85 9.42 -12.15
N TRP A 113 2.72 10.04 -11.84
CA TRP A 113 1.43 9.36 -11.78
C TRP A 113 0.85 9.20 -13.19
N GLU A 114 0.57 7.97 -13.57
CA GLU A 114 0.05 7.63 -14.88
C GLU A 114 -1.25 6.82 -14.72
N ALA A 115 -2.21 6.99 -15.62
CA ALA A 115 -3.40 6.14 -15.65
C ALA A 115 -3.00 4.68 -15.90
N PHE A 116 -3.58 3.75 -15.14
CA PHE A 116 -3.25 2.33 -15.28
C PHE A 116 -3.78 1.82 -16.63
N PRO A 117 -2.90 1.26 -17.49
CA PRO A 117 -3.31 0.88 -18.84
C PRO A 117 -4.23 -0.35 -18.81
N ASN A 118 -5.16 -0.40 -19.76
CA ASN A 118 -6.04 -1.56 -20.00
C ASN A 118 -6.95 -1.93 -18.81
N VAL A 119 -7.23 -0.99 -17.91
CA VAL A 119 -8.19 -1.16 -16.82
C VAL A 119 -9.35 -0.19 -17.04
N SER A 120 -10.57 -0.71 -16.96
CA SER A 120 -11.78 0.11 -17.03
C SER A 120 -11.91 0.98 -15.78
N PRO A 121 -12.51 2.18 -15.89
CA PRO A 121 -12.88 2.97 -14.72
C PRO A 121 -13.73 2.16 -13.74
N ILE A 122 -13.53 2.41 -12.44
CA ILE A 122 -14.43 1.91 -11.40
C ILE A 122 -15.67 2.78 -11.43
N VAL A 123 -16.85 2.17 -11.49
CA VAL A 123 -18.12 2.88 -11.35
C VAL A 123 -18.67 2.60 -9.96
N THR A 124 -18.94 3.64 -9.18
CA THR A 124 -19.46 3.48 -7.82
C THR A 124 -20.94 3.07 -7.79
N ASP A 125 -21.31 2.28 -6.80
CA ASP A 125 -22.69 1.88 -6.53
C ASP A 125 -23.45 2.88 -5.63
N ALA A 126 -24.70 2.56 -5.27
CA ALA A 126 -25.55 3.37 -4.39
C ALA A 126 -24.91 3.73 -3.02
N ASN A 127 -23.92 2.97 -2.57
CA ASN A 127 -23.19 3.19 -1.33
C ASN A 127 -21.87 3.94 -1.55
N GLY A 128 -21.60 4.45 -2.75
CA GLY A 128 -20.33 5.07 -3.11
C GLY A 128 -19.17 4.08 -3.17
N ALA A 129 -19.45 2.77 -3.26
CA ALA A 129 -18.43 1.73 -3.24
C ALA A 129 -18.14 1.19 -4.65
N GLY A 130 -16.92 0.73 -4.88
CA GLY A 130 -16.52 0.11 -6.13
C GLY A 130 -15.31 -0.80 -5.95
N THR A 131 -15.09 -1.69 -6.91
CA THR A 131 -13.93 -2.61 -6.89
C THR A 131 -13.27 -2.67 -8.26
N SER A 132 -11.98 -3.00 -8.27
CA SER A 132 -11.24 -3.26 -9.49
C SER A 132 -10.21 -4.35 -9.26
N ARG A 133 -9.74 -4.95 -10.36
CA ARG A 133 -8.62 -5.87 -10.36
C ARG A 133 -7.60 -5.39 -11.36
N VAL A 134 -6.35 -5.31 -10.94
CA VAL A 134 -5.24 -4.99 -11.84
C VAL A 134 -4.16 -6.05 -11.73
N ASN A 135 -3.37 -6.16 -12.79
CA ASN A 135 -2.20 -7.01 -12.84
C ASN A 135 -1.02 -6.17 -13.30
N SER A 136 0.00 -6.02 -12.46
CA SER A 136 1.20 -5.26 -12.79
C SER A 136 2.39 -6.19 -12.97
N GLN A 137 3.09 -6.03 -14.10
CA GLN A 137 4.33 -6.74 -14.41
C GLN A 137 5.57 -5.88 -14.11
N ARG A 138 5.37 -4.64 -13.66
CA ARG A 138 6.48 -3.75 -13.29
C ARG A 138 6.88 -4.03 -11.85
N GLU A 139 8.06 -4.60 -11.68
CA GLU A 139 8.72 -4.79 -10.39
C GLU A 139 9.05 -3.42 -9.76
N GLY A 140 9.22 -3.40 -8.43
CA GLY A 140 9.47 -2.20 -7.63
C GLY A 140 8.29 -1.83 -6.73
N VAL A 141 8.37 -0.68 -6.06
CA VAL A 141 7.29 -0.19 -5.21
C VAL A 141 6.26 0.50 -6.11
N ASN A 142 5.12 -0.15 -6.31
CA ASN A 142 4.03 0.40 -7.13
C ASN A 142 3.05 1.13 -6.19
N SER A 143 3.01 2.45 -6.26
CA SER A 143 2.02 3.26 -5.55
C SER A 143 0.77 3.41 -6.41
N PHE A 144 -0.40 3.16 -5.85
CA PHE A 144 -1.69 3.27 -6.52
C PHE A 144 -2.57 4.32 -5.87
N ARG A 145 -3.32 5.06 -6.66
CA ARG A 145 -4.36 5.98 -6.19
C ARG A 145 -5.52 5.98 -7.18
N VAL A 146 -6.66 6.53 -6.79
CA VAL A 146 -7.76 6.79 -7.73
C VAL A 146 -8.06 8.29 -7.79
N VAL A 147 -8.51 8.73 -8.96
CA VAL A 147 -8.99 10.10 -9.23
C VAL A 147 -10.37 10.04 -9.88
N ARG A 148 -11.22 11.06 -9.68
CA ARG A 148 -12.47 11.15 -10.45
C ARG A 148 -12.17 11.48 -11.89
N ALA A 149 -12.90 10.86 -12.82
CA ALA A 149 -12.81 11.17 -14.24
C ALA A 149 -13.35 12.57 -14.58
N ASP A 150 -14.34 13.05 -13.82
CA ASP A 150 -14.96 14.37 -14.00
C ASP A 150 -14.19 15.52 -13.34
N ASP A 151 -13.50 15.26 -12.23
CA ASP A 151 -12.65 16.23 -11.53
C ASP A 151 -11.38 15.58 -10.97
N GLU A 152 -10.27 15.77 -11.69
CA GLU A 152 -8.96 15.18 -11.35
C GLU A 152 -8.36 15.75 -10.06
N SER A 153 -8.97 16.81 -9.51
CA SER A 153 -8.58 17.40 -8.21
C SER A 153 -9.02 16.56 -7.02
N VAL A 154 -10.06 15.72 -7.18
CA VAL A 154 -10.49 14.77 -6.13
C VAL A 154 -9.69 13.48 -6.25
N VAL A 155 -8.83 13.23 -5.27
CA VAL A 155 -7.85 12.14 -5.25
C VAL A 155 -7.98 11.33 -3.95
N SER A 156 -7.86 10.01 -4.02
CA SER A 156 -7.81 9.15 -2.84
C SER A 156 -6.47 9.21 -2.09
N ASN A 157 -6.37 8.50 -0.97
CA ASN A 157 -5.05 8.07 -0.47
C ASN A 157 -4.28 7.26 -1.53
N ALA A 158 -2.97 7.24 -1.37
CA ALA A 158 -2.10 6.31 -2.09
C ALA A 158 -1.94 5.00 -1.32
N VAL A 159 -1.83 3.89 -2.03
CA VAL A 159 -1.53 2.56 -1.46
C VAL A 159 -0.28 2.03 -2.14
N ASP A 160 0.73 1.71 -1.36
CA ASP A 160 1.98 1.14 -1.87
C ASP A 160 1.89 -0.39 -1.88
N VAL A 161 2.17 -0.98 -3.05
CA VAL A 161 2.21 -2.42 -3.26
C VAL A 161 3.56 -2.78 -3.86
N PRO A 162 4.53 -3.30 -3.07
CA PRO A 162 5.75 -3.87 -3.60
C PRO A 162 5.46 -5.08 -4.50
N ILE A 163 6.14 -5.10 -5.65
CA ILE A 163 6.09 -6.18 -6.64
C ILE A 163 7.51 -6.68 -6.89
N GLY A 164 7.77 -7.96 -6.62
CA GLY A 164 9.08 -8.58 -6.81
C GLY A 164 9.25 -9.89 -6.04
#